data_AF-A0A093X7Y9-F1
#
_entry.id   AF-A0A093X7Y9-F1
#
_cell.length_a   1.000
_cell.length_b   1.000
_cell.length_c   1.000
_cell.angle_alpha   90.00
_cell.angle_beta   90.00
_cell.angle_gamma   90.00
#
_symmetry.space_group_name_H-M   'P 1'
#
loop_
_entity.id
_entity.type
_entity.pdbx_description
1 polymer ?
#
loop_
_entity_poly.entity_id
_entity_poly.type
_entity_poly.pdbx_seq_one_letter_code
_entity_poly.pdbx_strand_id
1 'polypeptide(L)'
;MKEWSRIPVSFLNPTAQRRPIAQPQPGANAPSPDDGRQDARPPRTKTQADGSQRVQDVHHLWRSRDNRKGRHAIAVSPSAEGQFLAPPSTNTLRPILHTLWRMLTYYPIWDVSYQVAQWFTWGSVVWVINSFLVWLPSVRPSSAFPGESTNGGGISAFIGATIFEIGSVFLMIEAVNENRTQCFGWAFEETLERNGLLRLRPSSENCTHHHPNKRNLVGNRVIPEGASAHDKPLAPKKFAEAKVLETWVWFPTWHELRHHYIREIGFLACAFQFLAATIFWISGFTALPPIQSLAGQASLSPPSCS
;
A
#
# COMPACT_ATOMS: atom_id res chain seq x y z
N MET A 1 -0.59 12.79 -24.49
CA MET A 1 0.29 13.76 -23.79
C MET A 1 0.49 13.28 -22.36
N LYS A 2 1.74 13.20 -21.87
CA LYS A 2 2.04 12.80 -20.48
C LYS A 2 1.77 13.98 -19.56
N GLU A 3 0.63 13.98 -18.90
CA GLU A 3 0.32 14.97 -17.87
C GLU A 3 1.02 14.55 -16.58
N TRP A 4 2.18 15.16 -16.30
CA TRP A 4 2.88 14.99 -15.04
C TRP A 4 2.22 15.91 -14.01
N SER A 5 1.70 15.35 -12.92
CA SER A 5 1.46 16.15 -11.71
C SER A 5 2.83 16.60 -11.20
N ARG A 6 3.21 17.85 -11.48
CA ARG A 6 4.51 18.41 -11.08
C ARG A 6 4.64 18.35 -9.56
N ILE A 7 5.61 17.61 -9.07
CA ILE A 7 6.01 17.66 -7.65
C ILE A 7 6.85 18.93 -7.47
N PRO A 8 6.67 19.68 -6.36
CA PRO A 8 7.44 20.89 -6.08
C PRO A 8 8.95 20.67 -5.85
N VAL A 9 9.41 19.42 -5.73
CA VAL A 9 10.82 19.05 -5.53
C VAL A 9 11.30 18.16 -6.67
N SER A 10 12.27 18.66 -7.45
CA SER A 10 12.75 18.05 -8.71
C SER A 10 13.56 16.77 -8.55
N PHE A 11 14.05 16.47 -7.34
CA PHE A 11 14.85 15.27 -7.07
C PHE A 11 14.01 14.03 -6.73
N LEU A 12 12.73 14.21 -6.39
CA LEU A 12 11.81 13.11 -6.07
C LEU A 12 11.16 12.56 -7.32
N ASN A 13 10.89 11.25 -7.29
CA ASN A 13 10.12 10.60 -8.33
C ASN A 13 8.65 11.04 -8.28
N PRO A 14 7.96 11.13 -9.44
CA PRO A 14 6.53 11.42 -9.52
C PRO A 14 5.71 10.48 -8.62
N THR A 15 4.75 11.01 -7.86
CA THR A 15 3.90 10.21 -6.95
C THR A 15 2.66 9.67 -7.64
N ALA A 16 2.34 10.16 -8.84
CA ALA A 16 1.23 9.71 -9.64
C ALA A 16 1.55 9.82 -11.14
N GLN A 17 1.02 8.88 -11.92
CA GLN A 17 1.09 8.90 -13.38
C GLN A 17 -0.20 8.32 -13.96
N ARG A 18 -0.75 8.98 -14.99
CA ARG A 18 -1.84 8.43 -15.80
C ARG A 18 -1.26 7.88 -17.10
N ARG A 19 -1.67 6.67 -17.48
CA ARG A 19 -1.34 6.07 -18.78
C ARG A 19 -2.62 5.68 -19.50
N PRO A 20 -2.82 6.08 -20.76
CA PRO A 20 -3.97 5.63 -21.54
C PRO A 20 -3.90 4.11 -21.72
N ILE A 21 -5.05 3.46 -21.64
CA ILE A 21 -5.22 2.09 -22.12
C ILE A 21 -5.30 2.18 -23.65
N ALA A 22 -4.56 1.31 -24.34
CA ALA A 22 -4.57 1.31 -25.80
C ALA A 22 -5.99 0.96 -26.28
N GLN A 23 -6.59 1.82 -27.10
CA GLN A 23 -7.74 1.41 -27.87
C GLN A 23 -7.27 0.34 -28.86
N PRO A 24 -7.88 -0.86 -28.88
CA PRO A 24 -7.55 -1.81 -29.93
C PRO A 24 -7.93 -1.16 -31.25
N GLN A 25 -7.00 -1.22 -32.21
CA GLN A 25 -7.33 -0.84 -33.57
C GLN A 25 -8.45 -1.76 -34.06
N PRO A 26 -9.51 -1.24 -34.70
CA PRO A 26 -10.45 -2.10 -35.38
C PRO A 26 -9.65 -2.95 -36.35
N GLY A 27 -9.57 -4.26 -36.09
CA GLY A 27 -9.00 -5.18 -37.05
C GLY A 27 -9.74 -5.00 -38.37
N ALA A 28 -9.02 -5.11 -39.49
CA ALA A 28 -9.53 -4.90 -40.85
C ALA A 28 -10.74 -5.79 -41.24
N ASN A 29 -11.25 -6.63 -40.33
CA ASN A 29 -12.38 -7.54 -40.49
C ASN A 29 -13.50 -7.29 -39.46
N ALA A 30 -13.65 -6.07 -38.92
CA ALA A 30 -14.85 -5.73 -38.16
C ALA A 30 -16.07 -5.77 -39.11
N PRO A 31 -17.17 -6.47 -38.77
CA PRO A 31 -18.39 -6.45 -39.58
C PRO A 31 -18.87 -5.02 -39.73
N SER A 32 -19.17 -4.59 -40.96
CA SER A 32 -19.68 -3.27 -41.26
C SER A 32 -20.99 -3.02 -40.47
N PRO A 33 -21.23 -1.85 -39.86
CA PRO A 33 -22.42 -1.60 -39.04
C PRO A 33 -23.71 -1.36 -39.85
N ASP A 34 -23.75 -1.78 -41.11
CA ASP A 34 -24.85 -1.46 -42.03
C ASP A 34 -25.71 -2.69 -42.35
N ASP A 35 -26.36 -3.22 -41.30
CA ASP A 35 -27.53 -4.09 -41.44
C ASP A 35 -28.75 -3.33 -40.90
N GLY A 36 -29.11 -2.23 -41.59
CA GLY A 36 -30.47 -1.78 -41.92
C GLY A 36 -31.61 -1.85 -40.88
N ARG A 37 -31.38 -2.02 -39.58
CA ARG A 37 -32.45 -2.11 -38.58
C ARG A 37 -32.48 -0.87 -37.70
N GLN A 38 -33.41 0.02 -38.05
CA GLN A 38 -33.71 1.25 -37.32
C GLN A 38 -34.18 0.97 -35.88
N ASP A 39 -33.66 1.80 -34.99
CA ASP A 39 -34.21 2.30 -33.72
C ASP A 39 -34.39 1.33 -32.54
N ALA A 40 -33.27 1.06 -31.86
CA ALA A 40 -33.29 0.97 -30.41
C ALA A 40 -32.52 2.16 -29.84
N ARG A 41 -33.23 3.03 -29.10
CA ARG A 41 -32.69 4.21 -28.36
C ARG A 41 -31.30 3.94 -27.79
N PRO A 42 -30.38 4.92 -27.78
CA PRO A 42 -29.05 4.75 -27.20
C PRO A 42 -29.21 4.18 -25.78
N PRO A 43 -28.58 3.04 -25.46
CA PRO A 43 -28.76 2.42 -24.17
C PRO A 43 -28.26 3.39 -23.09
N ARG A 44 -29.07 3.54 -22.02
CA ARG A 44 -28.73 4.31 -20.81
C ARG A 44 -27.25 4.14 -20.46
N THR A 45 -26.60 5.23 -20.00
CA THR A 45 -25.20 5.30 -19.54
C THR A 45 -24.80 4.19 -18.54
N LYS A 46 -25.79 3.54 -17.91
CA LYS A 46 -25.66 2.29 -17.16
C LYS A 46 -26.25 1.14 -18.00
N THR A 47 -25.41 0.32 -18.61
CA THR A 47 -25.89 -0.87 -19.33
C THR A 47 -26.04 -2.03 -18.32
N GLN A 48 -27.27 -2.53 -18.17
CA GLN A 48 -27.74 -3.81 -17.59
C GLN A 48 -27.11 -4.40 -16.30
N ALA A 49 -28.01 -4.76 -15.37
CA ALA A 49 -27.95 -5.76 -14.27
C ALA A 49 -26.78 -5.77 -13.26
N ASP A 50 -25.55 -5.50 -13.67
CA ASP A 50 -24.31 -5.69 -12.89
C ASP A 50 -23.69 -4.36 -12.38
N GLY A 51 -24.25 -3.21 -12.80
CA GLY A 51 -23.80 -1.89 -12.37
C GLY A 51 -22.52 -1.39 -13.05
N SER A 52 -22.09 -2.03 -14.13
CA SER A 52 -21.01 -1.57 -15.00
C SER A 52 -21.39 -0.26 -15.73
N GLN A 53 -20.39 0.55 -16.04
CA GLN A 53 -20.57 1.86 -16.67
C GLN A 53 -19.86 1.90 -18.02
N ARG A 54 -20.54 2.45 -19.05
CA ARG A 54 -19.91 2.74 -20.34
C ARG A 54 -19.00 3.97 -20.21
N VAL A 55 -17.79 3.83 -20.72
CA VAL A 55 -16.74 4.84 -20.60
C VAL A 55 -16.01 4.99 -21.93
N GLN A 56 -15.69 6.24 -22.28
CA GLN A 56 -15.04 6.57 -23.55
C GLN A 56 -13.52 6.46 -23.44
N ASP A 57 -12.99 7.04 -22.36
CA ASP A 57 -11.56 7.01 -22.06
C ASP A 57 -11.31 6.26 -20.76
N VAL A 58 -10.30 5.39 -20.80
CA VAL A 58 -9.78 4.69 -19.63
C VAL A 58 -8.29 4.91 -19.53
N HIS A 59 -7.85 5.33 -18.34
CA HIS A 59 -6.45 5.46 -18.01
C HIS A 59 -6.12 4.59 -16.80
N HIS A 60 -5.00 3.87 -16.87
CA HIS A 60 -4.38 3.35 -15.66
C HIS A 60 -3.88 4.51 -14.81
N LEU A 61 -4.34 4.55 -13.56
CA LEU A 61 -3.87 5.49 -12.57
C LEU A 61 -2.85 4.78 -11.68
N TRP A 62 -1.59 5.14 -11.86
CA TRP A 62 -0.54 4.71 -10.95
C TRP A 62 -0.30 5.78 -9.90
N ARG A 63 -0.13 5.34 -8.66
CA ARG A 63 0.34 6.16 -7.55
C ARG A 63 1.40 5.38 -6.78
N SER A 64 2.44 6.05 -6.30
CA SER A 64 3.53 5.43 -5.52
C SER A 64 2.96 4.64 -4.31
N ARG A 65 2.02 5.23 -3.56
CA ARG A 65 1.31 4.53 -2.47
C ARG A 65 0.57 3.28 -2.94
N ASP A 66 -0.18 3.40 -4.03
CA ASP A 66 -1.01 2.30 -4.52
C ASP A 66 -0.14 1.16 -5.03
N ASN A 67 0.98 1.49 -5.69
CA ASN A 67 2.02 0.54 -6.10
C ASN A 67 2.57 -0.23 -4.90
N ARG A 68 3.02 0.45 -3.84
CA ARG A 68 3.50 -0.24 -2.63
C ARG A 68 2.47 -1.19 -2.02
N LYS A 69 1.18 -0.82 -2.08
CA LYS A 69 0.06 -1.59 -1.51
C LYS A 69 -0.59 -2.58 -2.49
N GLY A 70 -0.02 -2.79 -3.68
CA GLY A 70 -0.59 -3.64 -4.74
C GLY A 70 -2.01 -3.25 -5.17
N ARG A 71 -2.33 -1.95 -5.13
CA ARG A 71 -3.61 -1.37 -5.54
C ARG A 71 -3.49 -0.86 -6.97
N HIS A 72 -4.48 -1.18 -7.78
CA HIS A 72 -4.49 -0.82 -9.21
C HIS A 72 -5.76 -0.04 -9.53
N ALA A 73 -5.63 1.29 -9.53
CA ALA A 73 -6.74 2.18 -9.83
C ALA A 73 -6.82 2.46 -11.34
N ILE A 74 -8.05 2.64 -11.81
CA ILE A 74 -8.34 3.15 -13.16
C ILE A 74 -9.05 4.49 -13.03
N ALA A 75 -8.69 5.44 -13.88
CA ALA A 75 -9.42 6.68 -14.08
C ALA A 75 -10.28 6.52 -15.33
N VAL A 76 -11.57 6.80 -15.19
CA VAL A 76 -12.57 6.57 -16.24
C VAL A 76 -13.33 7.85 -16.54
N SER A 77 -13.58 8.09 -17.83
CA SER A 77 -14.43 9.18 -18.30
C SER A 77 -15.78 8.62 -18.76
N PRO A 78 -16.88 8.84 -18.01
CA PRO A 78 -18.17 8.24 -18.32
C PRO A 78 -18.77 8.82 -19.60
N SER A 79 -19.28 7.95 -20.47
CA SER A 79 -19.91 8.35 -21.73
C SER A 79 -20.94 7.31 -22.18
N ALA A 80 -22.10 7.77 -22.68
CA ALA A 80 -23.15 6.87 -23.17
C ALA A 80 -22.72 6.08 -24.42
N GLU A 81 -21.82 6.66 -25.22
CA GLU A 81 -21.25 6.08 -26.45
C GLU A 81 -19.88 5.42 -26.22
N GLY A 82 -19.50 5.21 -24.95
CA GLY A 82 -18.22 4.62 -24.60
C GLY A 82 -18.05 3.20 -25.14
N GLN A 83 -16.86 2.92 -25.70
CA GLN A 83 -16.47 1.61 -26.24
C GLN A 83 -16.00 0.63 -25.14
N PHE A 84 -15.72 1.15 -23.93
CA PHE A 84 -15.28 0.36 -22.80
C PHE A 84 -16.40 0.20 -21.76
N LEU A 85 -16.42 -0.95 -21.08
CA LEU A 85 -17.22 -1.22 -19.90
C LEU A 85 -16.29 -1.28 -18.68
N ALA A 86 -16.40 -0.27 -17.82
CA ALA A 86 -15.67 -0.20 -16.56
C ALA A 86 -16.38 -0.98 -15.44
N PRO A 87 -15.62 -1.56 -14.49
CA PRO A 87 -16.18 -2.19 -13.30
C PRO A 87 -16.99 -1.17 -12.48
N PRO A 88 -17.96 -1.66 -11.67
CA PRO A 88 -18.80 -0.80 -10.84
C PRO A 88 -17.95 0.01 -9.86
N SER A 89 -18.42 1.22 -9.57
CA SER A 89 -17.72 2.11 -8.66
C SER A 89 -17.67 1.54 -7.23
N THR A 90 -16.47 1.49 -6.66
CA THR A 90 -16.22 1.01 -5.30
C THR A 90 -16.55 2.05 -4.23
N ASN A 91 -16.91 3.28 -4.61
CA ASN A 91 -17.29 4.35 -3.68
C ASN A 91 -18.77 4.35 -3.25
N THR A 92 -19.47 3.24 -3.45
CA THR A 92 -20.88 3.08 -3.05
C THR A 92 -21.00 2.43 -1.67
N LEU A 93 -22.13 2.65 -0.98
CA LEU A 93 -22.33 2.19 0.40
C LEU A 93 -22.12 0.68 0.59
N ARG A 94 -22.60 -0.13 -0.35
CA ARG A 94 -22.51 -1.60 -0.26
C ARG A 94 -21.05 -2.10 -0.30
N PRO A 95 -20.21 -1.73 -1.28
CA PRO A 95 -18.77 -2.00 -1.24
C PRO A 95 -18.04 -1.45 -0.02
N ILE A 96 -18.42 -0.26 0.47
CA ILE A 96 -17.83 0.32 1.69
C ILE A 96 -18.13 -0.57 2.90
N LEU A 97 -19.41 -0.90 3.14
CA LEU A 97 -19.84 -1.78 4.23
C LEU A 97 -19.21 -3.18 4.12
N HIS A 98 -19.15 -3.73 2.91
CA HIS A 98 -18.46 -5.00 2.67
C HIS A 98 -16.97 -4.92 3.00
N THR A 99 -16.30 -3.81 2.68
CA THR A 99 -14.90 -3.59 3.02
C THR A 99 -14.70 -3.46 4.52
N LEU A 100 -15.57 -2.72 5.23
CA LEU A 100 -15.54 -2.61 6.69
C LEU A 100 -15.78 -3.96 7.37
N TRP A 101 -16.76 -4.73 6.88
CA TRP A 101 -17.01 -6.08 7.36
C TRP A 101 -15.78 -6.98 7.17
N ARG A 102 -15.13 -6.88 6.01
CA ARG A 102 -13.90 -7.62 5.73
C ARG A 102 -12.74 -7.17 6.63
N MET A 103 -12.64 -5.89 6.98
CA MET A 103 -11.66 -5.42 7.97
C MET A 103 -11.89 -6.05 9.36
N LEU A 104 -13.14 -6.36 9.70
CA LEU A 104 -13.48 -7.01 10.97
C LEU A 104 -13.32 -8.54 10.94
N THR A 105 -13.49 -9.18 9.78
CA THR A 105 -13.61 -10.65 9.69
C THR A 105 -12.44 -11.36 9.04
N TYR A 106 -11.57 -10.65 8.33
CA TYR A 106 -10.48 -11.25 7.58
C TYR A 106 -9.13 -10.70 8.03
N TYR A 107 -8.30 -11.60 8.55
CA TYR A 107 -7.00 -11.28 9.13
C TYR A 107 -5.88 -11.94 8.31
N PRO A 108 -5.34 -11.25 7.27
CA PRO A 108 -4.25 -11.77 6.46
C PRO A 108 -2.92 -11.64 7.21
N ILE A 109 -2.72 -12.48 8.23
CA ILE A 109 -1.50 -12.47 9.08
C ILE A 109 -0.20 -12.69 8.29
N TRP A 110 -0.30 -13.26 7.08
CA TRP A 110 0.80 -13.46 6.14
C TRP A 110 1.17 -12.20 5.34
N ASP A 111 0.36 -11.16 5.38
CA ASP A 111 0.58 -9.93 4.61
C ASP A 111 1.39 -8.92 5.46
N VAL A 112 2.55 -8.48 4.97
CA VAL A 112 3.39 -7.51 5.69
C VAL A 112 2.67 -6.20 5.97
N SER A 113 1.83 -5.71 5.04
CA SER A 113 1.02 -4.50 5.31
C SER A 113 0.05 -4.68 6.45
N TYR A 114 -0.49 -5.89 6.61
CA TYR A 114 -1.36 -6.20 7.74
C TYR A 114 -0.56 -6.22 9.04
N GLN A 115 0.62 -6.86 9.05
CA GLN A 115 1.49 -6.87 10.23
C GLN A 115 1.89 -5.46 10.66
N VAL A 116 2.29 -4.60 9.72
CA VAL A 116 2.54 -3.17 9.99
C VAL A 116 1.35 -2.56 10.72
N ALA A 117 0.14 -2.67 10.16
CA ALA A 117 -1.06 -2.09 10.77
C ALA A 117 -1.31 -2.60 12.20
N GLN A 118 -1.12 -3.90 12.45
CA GLN A 118 -1.34 -4.48 13.77
C GLN A 118 -0.31 -4.01 14.80
N TRP A 119 0.98 -3.95 14.46
CA TRP A 119 2.02 -3.47 15.38
C TRP A 119 1.77 -2.02 15.81
N PHE A 120 1.46 -1.12 14.87
CA PHE A 120 1.14 0.27 15.21
C PHE A 120 -0.15 0.38 16.04
N THR A 121 -1.14 -0.49 15.78
CA THR A 121 -2.40 -0.50 16.55
C THR A 121 -2.17 -0.94 18.00
N TRP A 122 -1.49 -2.07 18.21
CA TRP A 122 -1.17 -2.55 19.56
C TRP A 122 -0.24 -1.59 20.32
N GLY A 123 0.71 -0.97 19.61
CA GLY A 123 1.55 0.07 20.20
C GLY A 123 0.70 1.24 20.71
N SER A 124 -0.26 1.69 19.90
CA SER A 124 -1.21 2.74 20.29
C SER A 124 -2.05 2.35 21.52
N VAL A 125 -2.52 1.10 21.60
CA VAL A 125 -3.25 0.61 22.79
C VAL A 125 -2.38 0.66 24.04
N VAL A 126 -1.14 0.20 23.96
CA VAL A 126 -0.20 0.26 25.10
C VAL A 126 0.07 1.71 25.50
N TRP A 127 0.15 2.64 24.55
CA TRP A 127 0.32 4.08 24.84
C TRP A 127 -0.88 4.74 25.49
N VAL A 128 -2.10 4.31 25.15
CA VAL A 128 -3.31 4.74 25.88
C VAL A 128 -3.23 4.26 27.33
N ILE A 129 -2.84 3.00 27.57
CA ILE A 129 -2.67 2.46 28.92
C ILE A 129 -1.56 3.20 29.68
N ASN A 130 -0.41 3.42 29.04
CA ASN A 130 0.71 4.18 29.61
C ASN A 130 0.30 5.60 30.01
N SER A 131 -0.52 6.25 29.17
CA SER A 131 -1.04 7.59 29.46
C SER A 131 -1.82 7.60 30.78
N PHE A 132 -2.63 6.58 31.07
CA PHE A 132 -3.28 6.47 32.38
C PHE A 132 -2.26 6.30 33.51
N LEU A 133 -1.27 5.41 33.36
CA LEU A 133 -0.27 5.16 34.41
C LEU A 133 0.58 6.38 34.76
N VAL A 134 0.85 7.26 33.80
CA VAL A 134 1.68 8.46 34.00
C VAL A 134 0.84 9.68 34.36
N TRP A 135 -0.30 9.89 33.70
CA TRP A 135 -1.09 11.13 33.84
C TRP A 135 -2.19 11.04 34.90
N LEU A 136 -2.86 9.90 35.06
CA LEU A 136 -3.97 9.77 36.02
C LEU A 136 -3.56 10.05 37.47
N PRO A 137 -2.37 9.63 37.96
CA PRO A 137 -1.90 9.98 39.31
C PRO A 137 -1.81 11.49 39.54
N SER A 138 -1.52 12.27 38.50
CA SER A 138 -1.41 13.74 38.58
C SER A 138 -2.78 14.41 38.73
N VAL A 139 -3.83 13.85 38.12
CA VAL A 139 -5.19 14.42 38.13
C VAL A 139 -6.00 13.91 39.33
N ARG A 140 -5.83 12.63 39.68
CA ARG A 140 -6.53 11.99 40.79
C ARG A 140 -5.54 11.25 41.69
N PRO A 141 -4.86 11.96 42.60
CA PRO A 141 -3.91 11.36 43.51
C PRO A 141 -4.51 10.26 44.40
N SER A 142 -5.83 10.33 44.67
CA SER A 142 -6.53 9.33 45.49
C SER A 142 -6.70 7.96 44.85
N SER A 143 -6.56 7.84 43.53
CA SER A 143 -6.52 6.55 42.83
C SER A 143 -5.11 6.02 42.63
N ALA A 144 -4.08 6.79 43.02
CA ALA A 144 -2.70 6.45 42.74
C ALA A 144 -2.21 5.29 43.62
N PHE A 145 -1.43 4.37 43.06
CA PHE A 145 -0.81 3.28 43.79
C PHE A 145 0.73 3.31 43.72
N PRO A 146 1.44 2.68 44.69
CA PRO A 146 2.89 2.71 44.74
C PRO A 146 3.52 2.17 43.45
N GLY A 147 4.41 2.96 42.85
CA GLY A 147 5.12 2.59 41.63
C GLY A 147 4.32 2.72 40.33
N GLU A 148 3.10 3.27 40.37
CA GLU A 148 2.26 3.44 39.18
C GLU A 148 2.93 4.26 38.08
N SER A 149 3.38 5.49 38.39
CA SER A 149 4.02 6.36 37.40
C SER A 149 5.49 5.99 37.13
N THR A 150 6.22 5.48 38.12
CA THR A 150 7.65 5.18 37.99
C THR A 150 7.87 3.81 37.33
N ASN A 151 7.36 2.74 37.94
CA ASN A 151 7.50 1.38 37.41
C ASN A 151 6.50 1.13 36.28
N GLY A 152 5.22 1.37 36.54
CA GLY A 152 4.15 1.16 35.55
C GLY A 152 4.35 2.03 34.31
N GLY A 153 4.59 3.32 34.51
CA GLY A 153 4.89 4.27 33.44
C GLY A 153 6.15 3.89 32.65
N GLY A 154 7.28 3.68 33.32
CA GLY A 154 8.55 3.34 32.65
C GLY A 154 8.50 2.02 31.86
N ILE A 155 7.98 0.96 32.47
CA ILE A 155 7.91 -0.37 31.84
C ILE A 155 6.94 -0.37 30.65
N SER A 156 5.73 0.19 30.82
CA SER A 156 4.75 0.23 29.72
C SER A 156 5.18 1.14 28.58
N ALA A 157 5.92 2.24 28.85
CA ALA A 157 6.52 3.08 27.82
C ALA A 157 7.57 2.31 27.01
N PHE A 158 8.46 1.56 27.67
CA PHE A 158 9.44 0.72 26.98
C PHE A 158 8.79 -0.36 26.12
N ILE A 159 7.76 -1.05 26.64
CA ILE A 159 7.00 -2.06 25.89
C ILE A 159 6.34 -1.41 24.66
N GLY A 160 5.62 -0.30 24.85
CA GLY A 160 4.94 0.41 23.77
C GLY A 160 5.92 0.90 22.69
N ALA A 161 7.07 1.44 23.09
CA ALA A 161 8.10 1.86 22.17
C ALA A 161 8.72 0.68 21.40
N THR A 162 8.90 -0.47 22.06
CA THR A 162 9.43 -1.70 21.42
C THR A 162 8.46 -2.22 20.35
N ILE A 163 7.16 -2.19 20.63
CA ILE A 163 6.12 -2.58 19.67
C ILE A 163 6.14 -1.65 18.43
N PHE A 164 6.30 -0.34 18.63
CA PHE A 164 6.43 0.61 17.50
C PHE A 164 7.73 0.45 16.72
N GLU A 165 8.83 0.10 17.37
CA GLU A 165 10.10 -0.21 16.69
C GLU A 165 9.95 -1.42 15.78
N ILE A 166 9.37 -2.52 16.29
CA ILE A 166 9.09 -3.72 15.49
C ILE A 166 8.19 -3.37 14.30
N GLY A 167 7.11 -2.62 14.54
CA GLY A 167 6.21 -2.15 13.48
C GLY A 167 6.93 -1.31 12.42
N SER A 168 7.90 -0.50 12.82
CA SER A 168 8.68 0.33 11.91
C SER A 168 9.70 -0.47 11.09
N VAL A 169 10.25 -1.56 11.64
CA VAL A 169 11.06 -2.52 10.87
C VAL A 169 10.22 -3.18 9.78
N PHE A 170 9.02 -3.67 10.11
CA PHE A 170 8.10 -4.23 9.11
C PHE A 170 7.71 -3.19 8.04
N LEU A 171 7.52 -1.93 8.46
CA LEU A 171 7.22 -0.83 7.56
C LEU A 171 8.37 -0.56 6.56
N MET A 172 9.62 -0.67 7.02
CA MET A 172 10.80 -0.56 6.17
C MET A 172 10.90 -1.72 5.19
N ILE A 173 10.68 -2.95 5.67
CA ILE A 173 10.65 -4.17 4.85
C ILE A 173 9.59 -4.07 3.75
N GLU A 174 8.40 -3.56 4.07
CA GLU A 174 7.35 -3.32 3.07
C GLU A 174 7.79 -2.29 2.02
N ALA A 175 8.47 -1.22 2.45
CA ALA A 175 8.91 -0.15 1.57
C ALA A 175 9.99 -0.60 0.57
N VAL A 176 10.91 -1.46 0.97
CA VAL A 176 11.94 -1.98 0.05
C VAL A 176 11.40 -3.04 -0.91
N ASN A 177 10.27 -3.67 -0.59
CA ASN A 177 9.60 -4.68 -1.43
C ASN A 177 8.43 -4.10 -2.25
N GLU A 178 8.41 -2.78 -2.50
CA GLU A 178 7.48 -2.23 -3.48
C GLU A 178 7.78 -2.77 -4.89
N ASN A 179 6.75 -3.04 -5.68
CA ASN A 179 6.97 -3.61 -7.00
C ASN A 179 7.59 -2.57 -7.94
N ARG A 180 8.85 -2.80 -8.34
CA ARG A 180 9.62 -1.91 -9.19
C ARG A 180 9.09 -1.85 -10.61
N THR A 181 8.49 -2.96 -11.08
CA THR A 181 7.64 -2.92 -12.26
C THR A 181 6.26 -2.45 -11.83
N GLN A 182 6.12 -1.12 -11.88
CA GLN A 182 4.93 -0.44 -12.37
C GLN A 182 3.91 -1.42 -13.01
N CYS A 183 3.00 -1.99 -12.21
CA CYS A 183 1.96 -2.94 -12.63
C CYS A 183 0.87 -2.22 -13.44
N PHE A 184 1.25 -1.58 -14.54
CA PHE A 184 0.31 -1.00 -15.49
C PHE A 184 -0.24 -2.14 -16.35
N GLY A 185 -1.55 -2.26 -16.42
CA GLY A 185 -2.20 -3.27 -17.26
C GLY A 185 -2.28 -4.67 -16.65
N TRP A 186 -1.29 -5.13 -15.89
CA TRP A 186 -1.28 -6.53 -15.42
C TRP A 186 -2.38 -6.86 -14.42
N ALA A 187 -2.97 -5.90 -13.73
CA ALA A 187 -4.06 -6.16 -12.80
C ALA A 187 -5.45 -6.16 -13.44
N PHE A 188 -5.55 -6.00 -14.77
CA PHE A 188 -6.81 -6.03 -15.48
C PHE A 188 -6.73 -6.95 -16.70
N GLU A 189 -7.84 -7.61 -17.00
CA GLU A 189 -8.04 -8.40 -18.21
C GLU A 189 -9.03 -7.66 -19.11
N GLU A 190 -8.71 -7.57 -20.40
CA GLU A 190 -9.57 -6.99 -21.42
C GLU A 190 -10.29 -8.12 -22.15
N THR A 191 -11.63 -8.11 -22.09
CA THR A 191 -12.47 -9.12 -22.75
C THR A 191 -13.42 -8.43 -23.73
N LEU A 192 -13.43 -8.90 -24.98
CA LEU A 192 -14.36 -8.38 -25.99
C LEU A 192 -15.73 -9.05 -25.81
N GLU A 193 -16.74 -8.26 -25.46
CA GLU A 193 -18.13 -8.72 -25.39
C GLU A 193 -18.71 -8.92 -26.79
N ARG A 194 -19.74 -9.78 -26.89
CA ARG A 194 -20.42 -10.11 -28.16
C ARG A 194 -21.05 -8.90 -28.87
N ASN A 195 -21.24 -7.81 -28.14
CA ASN A 195 -21.76 -6.52 -28.61
C ASN A 195 -20.66 -5.56 -29.12
N GLY A 196 -19.40 -6.01 -29.17
CA GLY A 196 -18.24 -5.22 -29.60
C GLY A 196 -17.64 -4.31 -28.52
N LEU A 197 -18.13 -4.36 -27.26
CA LEU A 197 -17.60 -3.57 -26.16
C LEU A 197 -16.42 -4.28 -25.46
N LEU A 198 -15.42 -3.51 -25.04
CA LEU A 198 -14.29 -4.02 -24.26
C LEU A 198 -14.59 -3.92 -22.78
N ARG A 199 -14.69 -5.05 -22.10
CA ARG A 199 -14.91 -5.12 -20.67
C ARG A 199 -13.60 -5.28 -19.93
N LEU A 200 -13.33 -4.33 -19.03
CA LEU A 200 -12.20 -4.38 -18.11
C LEU A 200 -12.59 -5.16 -16.86
N ARG A 201 -11.88 -6.26 -16.59
CA ARG A 201 -12.07 -7.07 -15.37
C ARG A 201 -10.82 -7.02 -14.50
N PRO A 202 -10.94 -6.94 -13.17
CA PRO A 202 -9.78 -7.08 -12.30
C PRO A 202 -9.21 -8.50 -12.41
N SER A 203 -7.91 -8.62 -12.68
CA SER A 203 -7.16 -9.88 -12.68
C SER A 203 -6.31 -9.96 -11.41
N SER A 204 -6.63 -10.92 -10.55
CA SER A 204 -5.82 -11.24 -9.36
C SER A 204 -4.63 -12.15 -9.68
N GLU A 205 -4.60 -12.78 -10.86
CA GLU A 205 -3.61 -13.79 -11.22
C GLU A 205 -2.30 -13.21 -11.73
N ASN A 206 -2.40 -12.06 -12.40
CA ASN A 206 -1.29 -11.40 -13.07
C ASN A 206 -0.58 -10.36 -12.18
N CYS A 207 -1.00 -10.20 -10.92
CA CYS A 207 -0.38 -9.29 -9.96
C CYS A 207 0.73 -10.00 -9.16
N THR A 208 1.95 -9.48 -9.23
CA THR A 208 3.16 -10.06 -8.61
C THR A 208 3.51 -9.48 -7.24
N HIS A 209 2.67 -8.62 -6.67
CA HIS A 209 2.89 -8.08 -5.31
C HIS A 209 2.91 -9.19 -4.26
N HIS A 210 3.41 -8.90 -3.06
CA HIS A 210 3.44 -9.88 -1.96
C HIS A 210 2.06 -10.11 -1.31
N HIS A 211 1.13 -9.15 -1.37
CA HIS A 211 -0.22 -9.28 -0.75
C HIS A 211 -1.03 -10.53 -1.14
N PRO A 212 -1.02 -11.01 -2.41
CA PRO A 212 -1.71 -12.23 -2.80
C PRO A 212 -1.03 -13.51 -2.31
N ASN A 213 0.22 -13.44 -1.83
CA ASN A 213 0.95 -14.60 -1.35
C ASN A 213 0.47 -15.00 0.04
N LYS A 214 -0.29 -16.10 0.12
CA LYS A 214 -0.87 -16.59 1.38
C LYS A 214 -0.01 -17.63 2.10
N ARG A 215 1.11 -18.05 1.51
CA ARG A 215 1.89 -19.20 1.99
C ARG A 215 3.04 -18.80 2.92
N ASN A 216 3.51 -17.56 2.84
CA ASN A 216 4.59 -17.06 3.66
C ASN A 216 4.37 -15.57 3.96
N LEU A 217 5.08 -15.08 4.99
CA LEU A 217 5.06 -13.66 5.38
C LEU A 217 5.76 -12.76 4.36
N VAL A 218 6.67 -13.34 3.58
CA VAL A 218 7.67 -12.63 2.79
C VAL A 218 7.86 -13.33 1.45
N GLY A 219 7.93 -12.55 0.38
CA GLY A 219 8.16 -13.02 -0.98
C GLY A 219 7.02 -12.71 -1.93
N ASN A 220 7.41 -12.47 -3.18
CA ASN A 220 6.48 -12.23 -4.27
C ASN A 220 5.74 -13.51 -4.62
N ARG A 221 4.54 -13.36 -5.21
CA ARG A 221 3.81 -14.51 -5.74
C ARG A 221 4.59 -15.09 -6.92
N VAL A 222 4.92 -16.39 -6.85
CA VAL A 222 5.48 -17.14 -7.98
C VAL A 222 4.35 -17.40 -8.99
N ILE A 223 4.53 -16.95 -10.22
CA ILE A 223 3.65 -17.32 -11.35
C ILE A 223 4.11 -18.71 -11.83
N PRO A 224 3.23 -19.72 -11.95
CA PRO A 224 3.62 -21.05 -12.39
C PRO A 224 4.32 -21.04 -13.76
N GLU A 225 5.51 -21.63 -13.84
CA GLU A 225 6.20 -21.91 -15.10
C GLU A 225 5.39 -22.94 -15.90
N GLY A 226 4.56 -22.47 -16.83
CA GLY A 226 3.69 -23.32 -17.63
C GLY A 226 2.54 -22.60 -18.35
N ALA A 227 2.26 -21.34 -18.02
CA ALA A 227 1.35 -20.51 -18.81
C ALA A 227 1.95 -20.28 -20.20
N SER A 228 1.22 -20.71 -21.23
CA SER A 228 1.64 -20.71 -22.63
C SER A 228 2.22 -19.36 -23.06
N ALA A 229 3.27 -19.37 -23.89
CA ALA A 229 3.89 -18.15 -24.41
C ALA A 229 2.95 -17.32 -25.32
N HIS A 230 1.76 -17.83 -25.63
CA HIS A 230 0.74 -17.17 -26.44
C HIS A 230 -0.21 -16.26 -25.66
N ASP A 231 -0.35 -16.44 -24.33
CA ASP A 231 -1.22 -15.62 -23.47
C ASP A 231 -0.46 -14.62 -22.59
N LYS A 232 0.86 -14.49 -22.77
CA LYS A 232 1.63 -13.45 -22.08
C LYS A 232 1.28 -12.11 -22.71
N PRO A 233 0.64 -11.16 -22.00
CA PRO A 233 0.51 -9.81 -22.50
C PRO A 233 1.93 -9.29 -22.78
N LEU A 234 2.17 -8.78 -23.99
CA LEU A 234 3.48 -8.30 -24.41
C LEU A 234 4.03 -7.30 -23.40
N ALA A 235 4.90 -7.77 -22.50
CA ALA A 235 5.81 -6.88 -21.82
C ALA A 235 6.66 -6.20 -22.92
N PRO A 236 6.73 -4.86 -22.99
CA PRO A 236 7.77 -4.24 -23.81
C PRO A 236 9.10 -4.79 -23.31
N LYS A 237 9.86 -5.45 -24.20
CA LYS A 237 11.15 -6.13 -23.97
C LYS A 237 12.27 -5.25 -23.38
N LYS A 238 11.95 -4.05 -22.86
CA LYS A 238 12.88 -3.02 -22.43
C LYS A 238 13.36 -3.13 -20.98
N PHE A 239 12.88 -4.08 -20.18
CA PHE A 239 13.37 -4.25 -18.81
C PHE A 239 14.06 -5.61 -18.66
N ALA A 240 15.38 -5.63 -18.92
CA ALA A 240 16.26 -6.75 -18.58
C ALA A 240 16.34 -7.02 -17.06
N GLU A 241 15.75 -6.14 -16.23
CA GLU A 241 15.66 -6.26 -14.77
C GLU A 241 14.66 -7.33 -14.29
N ALA A 242 13.94 -8.00 -15.20
CA ALA A 242 12.88 -8.95 -14.83
C ALA A 242 13.35 -10.15 -14.00
N LYS A 243 14.65 -10.46 -13.98
CA LYS A 243 15.23 -11.53 -13.12
C LYS A 243 15.38 -11.14 -11.65
N VAL A 244 15.38 -9.86 -11.30
CA VAL A 244 15.45 -9.38 -9.90
C VAL A 244 14.06 -9.34 -9.25
N LEU A 245 13.00 -9.47 -10.05
CA LEU A 245 11.61 -9.28 -9.64
C LEU A 245 10.99 -10.48 -8.88
N GLU A 246 11.67 -11.61 -8.81
CA GLU A 246 11.15 -12.83 -8.19
C GLU A 246 11.58 -13.00 -6.73
N THR A 247 12.56 -12.21 -6.28
CA THR A 247 13.21 -12.43 -5.00
C THR A 247 12.88 -11.33 -4.00
N TRP A 248 12.39 -11.77 -2.84
CA TRP A 248 12.21 -10.92 -1.68
C TRP A 248 13.51 -10.19 -1.32
N VAL A 249 13.43 -8.88 -1.08
CA VAL A 249 14.56 -8.03 -0.72
C VAL A 249 14.54 -7.77 0.79
N TRP A 250 15.52 -8.29 1.52
CA TRP A 250 15.72 -7.96 2.94
C TRP A 250 16.53 -6.67 3.11
N PHE A 251 17.55 -6.50 2.27
CA PHE A 251 18.43 -5.33 2.29
C PHE A 251 18.67 -4.83 0.86
N PRO A 252 18.33 -3.57 0.55
CA PRO A 252 18.58 -3.02 -0.78
C PRO A 252 20.09 -2.82 -0.98
N THR A 253 20.54 -2.90 -2.23
CA THR A 253 21.94 -2.57 -2.53
C THR A 253 22.19 -1.07 -2.35
N TRP A 254 23.45 -0.68 -2.07
CA TRP A 254 23.79 0.74 -1.94
C TRP A 254 23.44 1.57 -3.18
N HIS A 255 23.60 0.97 -4.36
CA HIS A 255 23.23 1.59 -5.63
C HIS A 255 21.72 1.84 -5.71
N GLU A 256 20.89 0.86 -5.36
CA GLU A 256 19.43 1.00 -5.34
C GLU A 256 18.98 2.02 -4.30
N LEU A 257 19.58 2.00 -3.11
CA LEU A 257 19.29 2.97 -2.06
C LEU A 257 19.54 4.40 -2.54
N ARG A 258 20.70 4.65 -3.16
CA ARG A 258 21.11 5.97 -3.63
C ARG A 258 20.31 6.48 -4.82
N HIS A 259 19.99 5.60 -5.77
CA HIS A 259 19.43 6.03 -7.06
C HIS A 259 17.91 5.84 -7.17
N HIS A 260 17.33 4.95 -6.38
CA HIS A 260 15.90 4.65 -6.41
C HIS A 260 15.21 5.06 -5.11
N TYR A 261 15.51 4.39 -4.00
CA TYR A 261 14.73 4.53 -2.76
C TYR A 261 14.78 5.93 -2.14
N ILE A 262 15.92 6.62 -2.18
CA ILE A 262 16.03 8.01 -1.69
C ILE A 262 15.16 8.99 -2.51
N ARG A 263 14.76 8.63 -3.72
CA ARG A 263 13.87 9.46 -4.56
C ARG A 263 12.40 9.10 -4.40
N GLU A 264 12.08 8.01 -3.72
CA GLU A 264 10.72 7.56 -3.45
C GLU A 264 10.22 8.13 -2.12
N ILE A 265 9.21 8.98 -2.18
CA ILE A 265 8.65 9.61 -0.97
C ILE A 265 8.07 8.58 0.01
N GLY A 266 7.55 7.47 -0.51
CA GLY A 266 7.02 6.37 0.29
C GLY A 266 8.10 5.70 1.14
N PHE A 267 9.29 5.50 0.56
CA PHE A 267 10.45 4.98 1.28
C PHE A 267 10.97 5.98 2.31
N LEU A 268 11.14 7.25 1.93
CA LEU A 268 11.60 8.30 2.85
C LEU A 268 10.68 8.45 4.06
N ALA A 269 9.36 8.42 3.86
CA ALA A 269 8.40 8.47 4.95
C ALA A 269 8.58 7.28 5.93
N CYS A 270 8.77 6.07 5.41
CA CYS A 270 9.06 4.90 6.25
C CYS A 270 10.41 5.02 6.97
N ALA A 271 11.42 5.60 6.33
CA ALA A 271 12.74 5.83 6.92
C ALA A 271 12.70 6.83 8.07
N PHE A 272 12.01 7.96 7.89
CA PHE A 272 11.80 8.92 8.97
C PHE A 272 10.98 8.32 10.12
N GLN A 273 9.93 7.55 9.80
CA GLN A 273 9.15 6.85 10.82
C GLN A 273 10.00 5.86 11.62
N PHE A 274 10.86 5.09 10.94
CA PHE A 274 11.79 4.17 11.60
C PHE A 274 12.80 4.91 12.47
N LEU A 275 13.44 5.97 11.97
CA LEU A 275 14.35 6.78 12.76
C LEU A 275 13.66 7.37 14.00
N ALA A 276 12.45 7.90 13.85
CA ALA A 276 11.67 8.44 14.96
C ALA A 276 11.32 7.35 15.97
N ALA A 277 10.92 6.16 15.52
CA ALA A 277 10.66 5.01 16.37
C ALA A 277 11.92 4.57 17.14
N THR A 278 13.09 4.56 16.49
CA THR A 278 14.35 4.18 17.14
C THR A 278 14.74 5.19 18.23
N ILE A 279 14.63 6.50 17.95
CA ILE A 279 14.88 7.55 18.95
C ILE A 279 13.91 7.41 20.12
N PHE A 280 12.64 7.17 19.81
CA PHE A 280 11.60 6.96 20.81
C PHE A 280 11.83 5.69 21.63
N TRP A 281 12.31 4.63 21.02
CA TRP A 281 12.66 3.36 21.67
C TRP A 281 13.84 3.52 22.63
N ILE A 282 14.89 4.24 22.21
CA ILE A 282 16.01 4.59 23.09
C ILE A 282 15.51 5.40 24.29
N SER A 283 14.58 6.34 24.06
CA SER A 283 13.96 7.12 25.15
C SER A 283 13.10 6.25 26.08
N GLY A 284 12.36 5.28 25.54
CA GLY A 284 11.62 4.31 26.34
C GLY A 284 12.54 3.41 27.16
N PHE A 285 13.69 3.02 26.60
CA PHE A 285 14.71 2.26 27.32
C PHE A 285 15.27 3.05 28.51
N THR A 286 15.59 4.33 28.33
CA THR A 286 16.05 5.18 29.44
C THR A 286 14.97 5.45 30.49
N ALA A 287 13.69 5.23 30.17
CA ALA A 287 12.58 5.34 31.11
C ALA A 287 12.45 4.14 32.08
N LEU A 288 13.24 3.07 31.90
CA LEU A 288 13.23 1.94 32.83
C LEU A 288 13.71 2.35 34.23
N PRO A 289 13.04 1.92 35.32
CA PRO A 289 13.35 2.38 36.68
C PRO A 289 14.82 2.23 37.10
N PRO A 290 15.51 1.10 36.79
CA PRO A 290 16.94 0.97 37.13
C PRO A 290 17.79 2.04 36.45
N ILE A 291 17.50 2.37 35.19
CA ILE A 291 18.28 3.33 34.39
C ILE A 291 18.00 4.76 34.85
N GLN A 292 16.74 5.09 35.14
CA GLN A 292 16.39 6.39 35.71
C GLN A 292 17.09 6.62 37.06
N SER A 293 17.19 5.59 37.91
CA SER A 293 17.88 5.70 39.20
C SER A 293 19.37 5.98 39.04
N LEU A 294 20.03 5.33 38.07
CA LEU A 294 21.45 5.55 37.74
C LEU A 294 21.69 6.95 37.16
N ALA A 295 20.83 7.41 36.25
CA ALA A 295 20.91 8.75 35.68
C ALA A 295 20.70 9.85 36.74
N GLY A 296 19.76 9.64 37.66
CA GLY A 296 19.53 10.54 38.79
C GLY A 296 20.75 10.65 39.71
N GLN A 297 21.39 9.52 40.03
CA GLN A 297 22.62 9.49 40.85
C GLN A 297 23.82 10.17 40.16
N ALA A 298 23.98 9.96 38.84
CA ALA A 298 25.03 10.61 38.06
C ALA A 298 24.86 12.14 38.01
N SER A 299 23.63 12.65 37.95
CA SER A 299 23.34 14.10 37.96
C SER A 299 23.64 14.80 39.29
N LEU A 300 23.66 14.04 40.38
CA LEU A 300 23.88 14.55 41.74
C LEU A 300 25.35 14.45 42.19
N SER A 301 26.22 13.86 41.37
CA SER A 301 27.65 13.71 41.67
C SER A 301 28.43 14.86 41.02
N PRO A 302 29.00 15.83 41.76
CA PRO A 302 29.84 16.86 41.15
C PRO A 302 31.08 16.21 40.52
N PRO A 303 31.63 16.77 39.43
CA PRO A 303 32.85 16.26 38.85
C PRO A 303 33.96 16.41 39.89
N SER A 304 34.47 15.29 40.40
CA SER A 304 35.70 15.25 41.16
C SER A 304 36.84 15.58 40.19
N CYS A 305 37.23 16.85 40.14
CA CYS A 305 38.47 17.28 39.52
C CYS A 305 39.64 16.72 40.33
N SER A 306 40.41 15.84 39.71
CA SER A 306 41.75 15.43 40.14
C SER A 306 42.79 16.41 39.61
#